data_AF-A0A355AIL4-F1
#
_entry.id   AF-A0A355AIL4-F1
#
_cell.length_a   1.000
_cell.length_b   1.000
_cell.length_c   1.000
_cell.angle_alpha   90.00
_cell.angle_beta   90.00
_cell.angle_gamma   90.00
#
_symmetry.space_group_name_H-M   'P 1'
#
loop_
_entity.id
_entity.type
_entity.pdbx_description
1 polymer ?
#
loop_
_entity_poly.entity_id
_entity_poly.type
_entity_poly.pdbx_seq_one_letter_code
_entity_poly.pdbx_strand_id
1 'polypeptide(L)'
;MAASHRRSTTRLSARHVTSGDNTVVLSNRQRIMAVCSKTLKRLFMAAMNAVEMTDSDISLAIVNDKAIADLHETWLGIPGPTDVLSFNLSSPEYAQPSHH
;
A
#
# COMPACT_ATOMS: atom_id res chain seq x y z
N MET A 1 -45.77 0.47 44.73
CA MET A 1 -45.73 -0.87 44.09
C MET A 1 -45.21 -0.64 42.66
N ALA A 2 -43.90 -0.77 42.38
CA ALA A 2 -43.18 -1.99 41.95
C ALA A 2 -43.79 -2.60 40.67
N ALA A 3 -43.12 -2.92 39.56
CA ALA A 3 -41.71 -2.99 39.12
C ALA A 3 -41.74 -2.95 37.56
N SER A 4 -40.84 -2.25 36.84
CA SER A 4 -39.47 -2.61 36.40
C SER A 4 -39.33 -3.90 35.56
N HIS A 5 -38.44 -3.80 34.55
CA HIS A 5 -37.87 -4.78 33.58
C HIS A 5 -38.49 -4.72 32.18
N ARG A 6 -37.75 -4.61 31.07
CA ARG A 6 -36.29 -4.73 30.86
C ARG A 6 -35.92 -4.01 29.56
N ARG A 7 -34.70 -3.48 29.57
CA ARG A 7 -34.07 -2.58 28.62
C ARG A 7 -34.01 -3.16 27.20
N SER A 8 -34.58 -2.44 26.24
CA SER A 8 -34.22 -2.58 24.82
C SER A 8 -32.76 -2.17 24.67
N THR A 9 -31.90 -3.14 24.37
CA THR A 9 -30.49 -2.92 24.12
C THR A 9 -30.34 -2.07 22.86
N THR A 10 -29.99 -0.80 23.08
CA THR A 10 -29.45 0.08 22.06
C THR A 10 -28.28 -0.65 21.39
N ARG A 11 -28.41 -1.04 20.12
CA ARG A 11 -27.22 -1.38 19.32
C ARG A 11 -26.40 -0.10 19.26
N LEU A 12 -25.30 -0.10 20.02
CA LEU A 12 -24.22 0.87 19.85
C LEU A 12 -23.75 0.75 18.40
N SER A 13 -24.26 1.66 17.56
CA SER A 13 -23.64 1.96 16.29
C SER A 13 -22.26 2.50 16.63
N ALA A 14 -21.23 1.68 16.41
CA ALA A 14 -19.84 2.11 16.49
C ALA A 14 -19.67 3.25 15.47
N ARG A 15 -19.67 4.47 15.98
CA ARG A 15 -19.36 5.69 15.25
C ARG A 15 -17.93 5.57 14.72
N HIS A 16 -17.80 5.88 13.43
CA HIS A 16 -16.59 6.42 12.83
C HIS A 16 -15.30 5.66 13.15
N VAL A 17 -15.05 4.60 12.38
CA VAL A 17 -13.68 4.46 11.86
C VAL A 17 -13.54 5.66 10.92
N THR A 18 -12.69 6.62 11.25
CA THR A 18 -12.09 7.48 10.22
C THR A 18 -11.25 6.54 9.36
N SER A 19 -11.90 5.83 8.45
CA SER A 19 -11.27 4.90 7.52
C SER A 19 -10.54 5.78 6.54
N GLY A 20 -9.27 6.07 6.84
CA GLY A 20 -8.34 6.39 5.79
C GLY A 20 -8.31 5.17 4.88
N ASP A 21 -8.94 5.30 3.71
CA ASP A 21 -9.07 4.19 2.79
C ASP A 21 -7.70 3.88 2.21
N ASN A 22 -7.22 2.67 2.46
CA ASN A 22 -5.97 2.20 1.87
C ASN A 22 -6.06 2.26 0.34
N THR A 23 -5.10 2.93 -0.30
CA THR A 23 -5.05 3.05 -1.76
C THR A 23 -3.89 2.25 -2.32
N VAL A 24 -4.19 1.46 -3.35
CA VAL A 24 -3.20 0.73 -4.14
C VAL A 24 -3.26 1.18 -5.59
N VAL A 25 -2.15 1.75 -6.06
CA VAL A 25 -1.94 2.19 -7.44
C VAL A 25 -0.97 1.22 -8.14
N LEU A 26 -1.35 0.74 -9.32
CA LEU A 26 -0.55 -0.22 -10.08
C LEU A 26 -0.22 0.34 -11.45
N SER A 27 1.05 0.26 -11.84
CA SER A 27 1.53 0.65 -13.17
C SER A 27 2.36 -0.48 -13.78
N ASN A 28 1.78 -1.20 -14.75
CA ASN A 28 2.53 -2.18 -15.52
C ASN A 28 3.27 -1.47 -16.68
N ARG A 29 4.60 -1.39 -16.59
CA ARG A 29 5.48 -0.75 -17.58
C ARG A 29 6.26 -1.76 -18.43
N GLN A 30 6.30 -3.03 -18.03
CA GLN A 30 6.76 -4.10 -18.91
C GLN A 30 5.67 -4.47 -19.93
N ARG A 31 6.10 -5.00 -21.08
CA ARG A 31 5.22 -5.40 -22.20
C ARG A 31 5.37 -6.86 -22.61
N ILE A 32 6.07 -7.65 -21.80
CA ILE A 32 6.39 -9.06 -22.09
C ILE A 32 5.24 -9.97 -21.66
N MET A 33 4.59 -9.67 -20.52
CA MET A 33 3.53 -10.50 -19.96
C MET A 33 2.35 -9.66 -19.49
N ALA A 34 1.14 -10.14 -19.78
CA ALA A 34 -0.07 -9.54 -19.24
C ALA A 34 -0.13 -9.71 -17.72
N VAL A 35 -0.43 -8.62 -17.01
CA VAL A 35 -0.57 -8.62 -15.55
C VAL A 35 -2.01 -8.25 -15.20
N CYS A 36 -2.67 -9.07 -14.38
CA CYS A 36 -4.00 -8.78 -13.88
C CYS A 36 -3.94 -7.81 -12.69
N SER A 37 -4.08 -6.51 -12.97
CA SER A 37 -4.07 -5.45 -11.95
C SER A 37 -5.13 -5.65 -10.86
N LYS A 38 -6.31 -6.22 -11.21
CA LYS A 38 -7.37 -6.49 -10.22
C LYS A 38 -6.96 -7.55 -9.19
N THR A 39 -6.21 -8.57 -9.62
CA THR A 39 -5.74 -9.62 -8.72
C THR A 39 -4.63 -9.10 -7.82
N LEU A 40 -3.65 -8.37 -8.39
CA LEU A 40 -2.60 -7.75 -7.58
C LEU A 40 -3.16 -6.73 -6.58
N LYS A 41 -4.11 -5.88 -7.00
CA LYS A 41 -4.74 -4.92 -6.10
C LYS A 41 -5.40 -5.61 -4.92
N ARG A 42 -6.14 -6.69 -5.15
CA ARG A 42 -6.76 -7.48 -4.07
C ARG A 42 -5.72 -8.10 -3.13
N LEU A 43 -4.62 -8.62 -3.67
CA LEU A 43 -3.55 -9.20 -2.86
C LEU A 43 -2.86 -8.14 -1.97
N PHE A 44 -2.54 -6.98 -2.53
CA PHE A 44 -1.97 -5.86 -1.76
C PHE A 44 -2.93 -5.37 -0.68
N MET A 45 -4.20 -5.16 -1.00
CA MET A 45 -5.21 -4.76 0.00
C MET A 45 -5.30 -5.79 1.14
N ALA A 46 -5.28 -7.09 0.81
CA ALA A 46 -5.29 -8.15 1.82
C ALA A 46 -4.02 -8.13 2.69
N ALA A 47 -2.85 -7.92 2.09
CA ALA A 47 -1.58 -7.80 2.83
C ALA A 47 -1.57 -6.57 3.75
N MET A 48 -2.02 -5.41 3.27
CA MET A 48 -2.14 -4.19 4.08
C MET A 48 -3.06 -4.39 5.28
N ASN A 49 -4.20 -5.05 5.07
CA ASN A 49 -5.13 -5.37 6.16
C ASN A 49 -4.52 -6.35 7.16
N ALA A 50 -3.75 -7.35 6.69
CA ALA A 50 -3.12 -8.36 7.55
C ALA A 50 -2.04 -7.77 8.47
N VAL A 51 -1.43 -6.66 8.08
CA VAL A 51 -0.43 -5.93 8.90
C VAL A 51 -1.03 -4.71 9.60
N GLU A 52 -2.37 -4.63 9.67
CA GLU A 52 -3.13 -3.54 10.32
C GLU A 52 -2.75 -2.14 9.81
N MET A 53 -2.35 -2.03 8.55
CA MET A 53 -2.01 -0.75 7.94
C MET A 53 -3.30 -0.01 7.58
N THR A 54 -3.41 1.25 7.99
CA THR A 54 -4.58 2.12 7.75
C THR A 54 -4.13 3.45 7.17
N ASP A 55 -5.00 4.11 6.39
CA ASP A 55 -4.72 5.44 5.82
C ASP A 55 -3.39 5.50 5.06
N SER A 56 -3.12 4.47 4.25
CA SER A 56 -1.83 4.30 3.58
C SER A 56 -1.96 4.13 2.08
N ASP A 57 -1.00 4.72 1.37
CA ASP A 57 -0.89 4.63 -0.08
C ASP A 57 0.29 3.74 -0.48
N ILE A 58 0.03 2.74 -1.32
CA ILE A 58 1.07 1.91 -1.94
C ILE A 58 1.00 2.06 -3.46
N SER A 59 2.17 2.33 -4.06
CA SER A 59 2.37 2.29 -5.50
C SER A 59 3.24 1.12 -5.90
N LEU A 60 2.80 0.31 -6.88
CA LEU A 60 3.58 -0.77 -7.49
C LEU A 60 3.82 -0.49 -8.97
N ALA A 61 5.09 -0.40 -9.35
CA ALA A 61 5.51 -0.40 -10.75
C ALA A 61 6.08 -1.77 -11.12
N ILE A 62 5.58 -2.35 -12.21
CA ILE A 62 6.12 -3.59 -12.77
C ILE A 62 6.96 -3.20 -13.99
N VAL A 63 8.25 -3.49 -13.94
CA VAL A 63 9.23 -3.04 -14.94
C VAL A 63 9.96 -4.24 -15.53
N ASN A 64 10.85 -3.98 -16.48
CA ASN A 64 11.74 -5.00 -17.05
C ASN A 64 13.11 -4.98 -16.36
N ASP A 65 13.93 -5.99 -16.65
CA ASP A 65 15.26 -6.18 -16.05
C ASP A 65 16.18 -4.97 -16.22
N LYS A 66 16.15 -4.36 -17.41
CA LYS A 66 16.93 -3.15 -17.68
C LYS A 66 16.54 -2.02 -16.74
N ALA A 67 15.25 -1.72 -16.62
CA ALA A 67 14.79 -0.63 -15.78
C ALA A 67 15.02 -0.89 -14.29
N ILE A 68 14.86 -2.13 -13.80
CA ILE A 68 15.14 -2.43 -12.39
C ILE A 68 16.64 -2.44 -12.08
N ALA A 69 17.49 -2.84 -13.03
CA ALA A 69 18.94 -2.72 -12.91
C ALA A 69 19.38 -1.24 -12.84
N ASP A 70 18.85 -0.41 -13.75
CA ASP A 70 19.14 1.03 -13.75
C ASP A 70 18.72 1.66 -12.40
N LEU A 71 17.57 1.27 -11.82
CA LEU A 71 17.12 1.74 -10.51
C LEU A 71 17.96 1.19 -9.35
N HIS A 72 18.35 -0.08 -9.39
CA HIS A 72 19.15 -0.73 -8.36
C HIS A 72 20.53 -0.06 -8.23
N GLU A 73 21.16 0.23 -9.36
CA GLU A 73 22.42 0.95 -9.40
C GLU A 73 22.24 2.42 -8.98
N THR A 74 21.21 3.11 -9.47
CA THR A 74 20.97 4.53 -9.14
C THR A 74 20.74 4.75 -7.65
N TRP A 75 19.96 3.90 -6.98
CA TRP A 75 19.54 4.14 -5.60
C TRP A 75 20.36 3.38 -4.55
N LEU A 76 20.94 2.22 -4.90
CA LEU A 76 21.74 1.42 -3.96
C LEU A 76 23.20 1.28 -4.38
N GLY A 77 23.60 1.74 -5.57
CA GLY A 77 24.97 1.59 -6.08
C GLY A 77 25.35 0.15 -6.44
N ILE A 78 24.37 -0.75 -6.54
CA ILE A 78 24.60 -2.17 -6.82
C ILE A 78 24.26 -2.46 -8.29
N PRO A 79 25.22 -2.93 -9.10
CA PRO A 79 24.98 -3.19 -10.51
C PRO A 79 24.11 -4.43 -10.73
N GLY A 80 23.32 -4.41 -11.81
CA GLY A 80 22.49 -5.52 -12.25
C GLY A 80 21.08 -5.54 -11.63
N PRO A 81 20.20 -6.41 -12.13
CA PRO A 81 18.81 -6.44 -11.71
C PRO A 81 18.63 -7.03 -10.31
N THR A 82 17.48 -6.73 -9.71
CA THR A 82 16.94 -7.40 -8.52
C THR A 82 15.48 -7.76 -8.77
N ASP A 83 14.92 -8.70 -8.01
CA ASP A 83 13.53 -9.11 -8.15
C ASP A 83 12.55 -8.03 -7.68
N VAL A 84 12.92 -7.31 -6.61
CA VAL A 84 12.09 -6.27 -5.98
C VAL A 84 12.99 -5.16 -5.45
N LEU A 85 12.52 -3.91 -5.60
CA LEU A 85 13.10 -2.72 -4.98
C LEU A 85 11.97 -1.95 -4.30
N SER A 86 12.15 -1.59 -3.02
CA SER A 86 11.13 -0.91 -2.21
C SER A 86 11.62 0.48 -1.79
N PHE A 87 10.76 1.48 -1.94
CA PHE A 87 11.03 2.86 -1.55
C PHE A 87 10.14 3.23 -0.38
N ASN A 88 10.74 3.62 0.75
CA ASN A 88 9.98 4.13 1.89
C ASN A 88 9.73 5.63 1.71
N LEU A 89 8.48 6.00 1.45
CA LEU A 89 8.07 7.39 1.25
C LEU A 89 7.37 7.98 2.49
N SER A 90 7.37 7.28 3.63
CA SER A 90 6.73 7.79 4.85
C SER A 90 7.54 8.89 5.55
N SER A 91 8.83 9.00 5.23
CA SER A 91 9.68 10.05 5.80
C SER A 91 9.67 11.32 4.93
N PRO A 92 9.43 12.50 5.52
CA PRO A 92 9.49 13.78 4.81
C PRO A 92 10.89 14.11 4.29
N GLU A 93 11.94 13.43 4.78
CA GLU A 93 13.32 13.61 4.31
C GLU A 93 13.51 13.22 2.84
N TYR A 94 12.61 12.40 2.28
CA TYR A 94 12.59 12.02 0.86
C TYR A 94 11.64 12.89 0.02
N ALA A 95 10.91 13.83 0.62
CA ALA A 95 9.99 14.74 -0.08
C ALA A 95 10.72 15.94 -0.73
N GLN A 96 12.01 16.15 -0.42
CA GLN A 96 12.84 17.12 -1.10
C GLN A 96 13.93 16.39 -1.89
N PRO A 97 14.05 16.62 -3.21
CA PRO A 97 15.26 16.24 -3.91
C PRO A 97 16.39 17.06 -3.30
N SER A 98 17.33 16.38 -2.65
CA SER A 98 18.59 16.98 -2.21
C SER A 98 19.26 17.61 -3.44
N HIS A 99 19.19 18.94 -3.53
CA HIS A 99 20.03 19.72 -4.43
C HIS A 99 21.48 19.45 -4.03
N HIS A 100 22.19 18.72 -4.87
CA HIS A 100 23.64 18.68 -4.87
C HIS A 100 24.15 19.11 -6.25
#